data_AF-A0A1M5YN42-F1
#
_entry.id   AF-A0A1M5YN42-F1
#
_cell.length_a   1.000
_cell.length_b   1.000
_cell.length_c   1.000
_cell.angle_alpha   90.00
_cell.angle_beta   90.00
_cell.angle_gamma   90.00
#
_symmetry.space_group_name_H-M   'P 1'
#
loop_
_entity.id
_entity.type
_entity.pdbx_description
1 polymer ?
#
loop_
_entity_poly.entity_id
_entity_poly.type
_entity_poly.pdbx_seq_one_letter_code
_entity_poly.pdbx_strand_id
1 'polypeptide(L)' 'MAGPTATTMAHDDTGNATRDQVVGKLEQLFDEVLGHDGYGRIEVDMKILRKGQKEVVLRCGKEYRYVLDFACRRQRR' A
#
# COMPACT_ATOMS: atom_id res chain seq x y z
N MET A 1 -41.36 -11.99 -19.82
CA MET A 1 -39.93 -12.28 -19.63
C MET A 1 -39.37 -11.27 -18.65
N ALA A 2 -39.27 -11.64 -17.38
CA ALA A 2 -38.78 -10.75 -16.32
C ALA A 2 -37.25 -10.77 -16.29
N GLY A 3 -36.65 -9.59 -16.17
CA GLY A 3 -35.25 -9.45 -15.80
C GLY A 3 -34.92 -8.00 -15.46
N PRO A 4 -35.06 -7.60 -14.18
CA PRO A 4 -34.33 -6.48 -13.64
C PRO A 4 -33.13 -7.03 -12.85
N THR A 5 -31.91 -6.54 -13.09
CA THR A 5 -30.88 -6.33 -12.05
C THR A 5 -29.57 -5.93 -12.72
N ALA A 6 -29.31 -4.63 -12.79
CA ALA A 6 -27.95 -4.13 -12.69
C ALA A 6 -27.93 -3.17 -11.51
N THR A 7 -27.79 -3.80 -10.34
CA THR A 7 -27.19 -3.34 -9.09
C THR A 7 -26.72 -1.89 -9.07
N THR A 8 -27.47 -1.09 -8.30
CA THR A 8 -27.07 0.15 -7.64
C THR A 8 -25.63 0.06 -7.10
N MET A 9 -24.70 0.83 -7.68
CA MET A 9 -23.43 1.13 -7.02
C MET A 9 -23.67 2.29 -6.06
N ALA A 10 -23.86 1.96 -4.78
CA ALA A 10 -23.84 2.91 -3.69
C ALA A 10 -22.45 3.56 -3.61
N HIS A 11 -22.40 4.87 -3.80
CA HIS A 11 -21.30 5.71 -3.30
C HIS A 11 -21.78 6.25 -1.95
N ASP A 12 -21.35 5.63 -0.86
CA ASP A 12 -21.54 6.15 0.49
C ASP A 12 -20.22 6.79 0.99
N ASP A 13 -20.23 8.12 1.08
CA ASP A 13 -19.36 8.92 1.93
C ASP A 13 -19.74 8.69 3.40
N THR A 14 -18.84 8.12 4.23
CA THR A 14 -18.80 8.35 5.71
C THR A 14 -17.45 7.87 6.25
N GLY A 15 -16.74 8.75 6.98
CA GLY A 15 -15.34 8.62 7.42
C GLY A 15 -14.98 7.50 8.40
N ASN A 16 -15.24 6.23 8.05
CA ASN A 16 -14.64 5.06 8.68
C ASN A 16 -14.43 3.96 7.63
N ALA A 17 -13.17 3.70 7.28
CA ALA A 17 -12.83 2.69 6.28
C ALA A 17 -13.23 1.28 6.76
N THR A 18 -13.95 0.54 5.93
CA THR A 18 -14.25 -0.87 6.21
C THR A 18 -13.01 -1.74 5.92
N ARG A 19 -12.94 -2.92 6.56
CA ARG A 19 -11.86 -3.90 6.31
C ARG A 19 -11.66 -4.15 4.82
N ASP A 20 -12.75 -4.27 4.08
CA ASP A 20 -12.75 -4.57 2.65
C ASP A 20 -12.10 -3.46 1.83
N GLN A 21 -12.40 -2.19 2.14
CA GLN A 21 -11.75 -1.05 1.49
C GLN A 21 -10.24 -0.99 1.77
N VAL A 22 -9.81 -1.31 3.00
CA VAL A 22 -8.39 -1.34 3.36
C VAL A 22 -7.66 -2.46 2.62
N VAL A 23 -8.26 -3.64 2.51
CA VAL A 23 -7.70 -4.78 1.78
C VAL A 23 -7.61 -4.48 0.29
N GLY A 24 -8.69 -3.97 -0.33
CA GLY A 24 -8.66 -3.58 -1.74
C GLY A 24 -7.62 -2.49 -2.03
N LYS A 25 -7.41 -1.55 -1.11
CA LYS A 25 -6.35 -0.54 -1.25
C LYS A 25 -4.94 -1.14 -1.17
N LEU A 26 -4.74 -2.13 -0.30
CA LEU A 26 -3.47 -2.84 -0.18
C LEU A 26 -3.16 -3.66 -1.45
N GLU A 27 -4.15 -4.37 -1.99
CA GLU A 27 -4.02 -5.10 -3.25
C GLU A 27 -3.65 -4.18 -4.40
N GLN A 28 -4.33 -3.03 -4.53
CA GLN A 28 -4.01 -2.01 -5.53
C GLN A 28 -2.57 -1.51 -5.41
N LEU A 29 -2.12 -1.15 -4.19
CA LEU A 29 -0.75 -0.68 -3.96
C LEU A 29 0.29 -1.79 -4.19
N PHE A 30 -0.07 -3.04 -3.92
CA PHE A 30 0.78 -4.18 -4.19
C PHE A 30 0.97 -4.40 -5.69
N ASP A 31 -0.10 -4.35 -6.48
CA ASP A 31 -0.03 -4.46 -7.94
C ASP A 31 0.76 -3.31 -8.56
N GLU A 32 0.60 -2.09 -8.06
CA GLU A 32 1.38 -0.93 -8.49
C GLU A 32 2.89 -1.13 -8.22
N VAL A 33 3.26 -1.62 -7.03
CA VAL A 33 4.65 -1.92 -6.68
C VAL A 33 5.19 -3.09 -7.50
N LEU A 34 4.38 -4.12 -7.74
CA LEU A 34 4.74 -5.29 -8.54
C LEU A 34 5.01 -4.92 -10.00
N GLY A 35 4.24 -3.97 -10.55
CA GLY A 35 4.43 -3.45 -11.91
C GLY A 35 5.58 -2.45 -12.05
N HIS A 36 6.20 -2.02 -10.96
CA HIS A 36 7.36 -1.13 -10.99
C HIS A 36 8.66 -1.91 -11.15
N ASP A 37 9.44 -1.63 -12.21
CA ASP A 37 10.80 -2.12 -12.36
C ASP A 37 11.72 -1.49 -11.30
N GLY A 38 11.96 -2.23 -10.20
CA GLY A 38 12.81 -1.77 -9.10
C GLY A 38 12.50 -2.44 -7.77
N TYR A 39 12.69 -1.70 -6.68
CA TYR A 39 12.34 -2.11 -5.31
C TYR A 39 11.23 -1.20 -4.80
N GLY A 40 10.12 -1.78 -4.36
CA GLY A 40 9.05 -1.06 -3.67
C GLY A 40 8.94 -1.48 -2.22
N ARG A 41 8.65 -0.51 -1.35
CA ARG A 41 8.40 -0.74 0.06
C ARG A 41 6.96 -0.45 0.38
N ILE A 42 6.31 -1.42 1.01
CA ILE A 42 4.97 -1.29 1.56
C ILE A 42 5.09 -1.54 3.07
N GLU A 43 4.67 -0.58 3.88
CA GLU A 43 4.54 -0.74 5.33
C GLU A 43 3.07 -0.65 5.73
N VAL A 44 2.64 -1.61 6.55
CA VAL A 44 1.30 -1.65 7.11
C VAL A 44 1.41 -1.56 8.63
N ASP A 45 1.12 -0.39 9.18
CA ASP A 45 1.09 -0.18 10.62
C ASP A 45 -0.35 -0.29 11.13
N MET A 46 -0.59 -1.21 12.06
CA MET A 46 -1.88 -1.35 12.72
C MET A 46 -1.77 -0.92 14.17
N LYS A 47 -2.43 0.18 14.53
CA LYS A 47 -2.48 0.69 15.90
C LYS A 47 -3.84 0.39 16.51
N ILE A 48 -3.85 -0.30 17.64
CA ILE A 48 -5.06 -0.59 18.40
C ILE A 48 -5.32 0.58 19.35
N LEU A 49 -6.39 1.34 19.11
CA LEU A 49 -6.78 2.45 19.97
C LEU A 49 -7.66 1.97 21.13
N ARG A 50 -7.68 2.77 22.21
CA ARG A 50 -8.61 2.58 23.32
C ARG A 50 -10.03 2.92 22.81
N LYS A 51 -11.00 2.02 23.04
CA LYS A 51 -12.38 1.94 22.45
C LYS A 51 -12.57 0.95 21.29
N GLY A 52 -11.62 0.07 21.00
CA GLY A 52 -11.81 -1.01 20.03
C GLY A 52 -11.74 -0.56 18.57
N GLN A 53 -11.40 0.70 18.32
CA GLN A 53 -11.04 1.19 17.00
C GLN A 53 -9.62 0.74 16.66
N LYS A 54 -9.41 0.38 15.39
CA LYS A 54 -8.11 0.06 14.84
C LYS A 54 -7.79 1.12 13.80
N GLU A 55 -6.67 1.79 13.98
CA GLU A 55 -6.11 2.67 12.96
C GLU A 55 -5.16 1.84 12.10
N VAL A 56 -5.34 1.92 10.79
CA VAL A 56 -4.48 1.25 9.81
C VAL A 56 -3.81 2.33 8.99
N VAL A 57 -2.48 2.41 9.06
CA VAL A 57 -1.67 3.32 8.26
C VAL A 57 -0.95 2.52 7.20
N LEU A 58 -1.24 2.84 5.94
CA LEU A 58 -0.60 2.25 4.77
C LEU A 58 0.43 3.25 4.25
N ARG A 59 1.72 2.90 4.29
CA ARG A 59 2.79 3.70 3.68
C ARG A 59 3.29 2.98 2.44
N CYS A 60 3.12 3.60 1.30
CA CYS A 60 3.69 3.17 0.03
C CYS A 60 4.57 4.30 -0.51
N GLY A 61 5.81 3.99 -0.84
CA GLY A 61 6.77 4.96 -1.35
C GLY A 61 7.83 4.31 -2.22
N LYS A 62 8.41 5.11 -3.11
CA LYS A 62 9.57 4.71 -3.90
C LYS A 62 10.80 4.73 -2.98
N GLU A 63 11.35 3.56 -2.65
CA GLU A 63 12.61 3.48 -1.94
C GLU A 63 13.75 3.53 -2.96
N TYR A 64 14.55 4.59 -2.89
CA TYR A 64 15.71 4.76 -3.78
C TYR A 64 16.91 4.01 -3.21
N ARG A 65 17.33 2.95 -3.91
CA ARG A 65 18.60 2.27 -3.61
C ARG A 65 19.67 2.71 -4.61
N TYR A 66 20.82 3.10 -4.07
CA TYR A 66 22.03 3.33 -4.83
C TYR A 66 23.00 2.20 -4.52
N VAL A 67 23.30 1.38 -5.53
CA VAL A 67 24.45 0.46 -5.46
C VAL A 67 25.66 1.27 -5.90
N LEU A 68 26.54 1.59 -4.95
CA LEU A 68 27.78 2.31 -5.21
C LEU A 68 28.92 1.30 -5.23
N ASP A 69 29.52 1.10 -6.39
CA ASP A 69 30.79 0.39 -6.50
C ASP A 69 31.90 1.23 -5.87
N PHE A 70 32.20 0.99 -4.60
CA PHE A 70 33.34 1.63 -3.95
C PHE A 70 34.61 0.84 -4.27
N ALA A 71 35.30 1.25 -5.35
CA ALA A 71 36.67 0.81 -5.58
C ALA A 71 37.55 1.41 -4.48
N CYS A 72 37.81 0.64 -3.42
CA CYS A 72 38.80 0.99 -2.41
C CYS A 72 40.17 1.02 -3.09
N ARG A 73 40.55 2.20 -3.58
CA ARG A 73 41.88 2.48 -4.07
C ARG A 73 42.78 2.48 -2.84
N ARG A 74 43.31 1.30 -2.50
CA ARG A 74 44.31 1.09 -1.46
C ARG A 74 45.49 2.03 -1.76
N GLN A 75 45.50 3.19 -1.11
CA GLN A 75 46.65 4.09 -1.11
C GLN A 75 47.80 3.33 -0.46
N ARG A 76 48.70 2.83 -1.30
CA ARG A 76 50.05 2.51 -0.88
C ARG A 76 50.84 3.81 -0.90
N ARG A 77 51.01 4.42 0.28
CA ARG A 77 52.32 4.78 0.87
C ARG A 77 52.10 5.63 2.12
#